data_AF-A0A5J5V3Y0-F1
#
_entry.id   AF-A0A5J5V3Y0-F1
#
_cell.length_a   1.000
_cell.length_b   1.000
_cell.length_c   1.000
_cell.angle_alpha   90.00
_cell.angle_beta   90.00
_cell.angle_gamma   90.00
#
_symmetry.space_group_name_H-M   'P 1'
#
loop_
_entity.id
_entity.type
_entity.pdbx_description
1 polymer ?
#
loop_
_entity_poly.entity_id
_entity_poly.type
_entity_poly.pdbx_seq_one_letter_code
_entity_poly.pdbx_strand_id
1 'polypeptide(L)' 'MIGLYFFGYNIGRIFGPEYLLRLFLAGAMSGSVFYLVHHAFLAKPLMLIVPDKQDIYTLLKQMLSSSFLSATSI' A
#
# COMPACT_ATOMS: atom_id res chain seq x y z
N MET A 1 -9.42 21.97 -8.09
CA MET A 1 -10.12 22.40 -6.85
C MET A 1 -11.47 23.07 -7.09
N ILE A 2 -11.76 23.64 -8.28
CA ILE A 2 -13.03 24.35 -8.55
C ILE A 2 -14.28 23.47 -8.31
N GLY A 3 -14.27 22.21 -8.77
CA GLY A 3 -15.41 21.30 -8.59
C GLY A 3 -15.70 20.96 -7.12
N LEU A 4 -14.68 20.79 -6.30
CA LEU A 4 -14.83 20.47 -4.89
C LEU A 4 -15.37 21.66 -4.08
N TYR A 5 -15.03 22.88 -4.51
CA TYR A 5 -15.58 24.12 -3.97
C TYR A 5 -17.07 24.26 -4.28
N PHE A 6 -17.49 24.07 -5.54
CA PHE A 6 -18.91 24.10 -5.90
C PHE A 6 -19.71 22.99 -5.22
N PHE A 7 -19.16 21.77 -5.17
CA PHE A 7 -19.79 20.65 -4.49
C PHE A 7 -19.98 20.94 -3.00
N GLY A 8 -18.91 21.35 -2.31
CA GLY A 8 -18.97 21.68 -0.89
C GLY A 8 -19.90 22.86 -0.61
N TYR A 9 -19.87 23.90 -1.45
CA TYR A 9 -20.76 25.05 -1.31
C TYR A 9 -22.24 24.68 -1.44
N ASN A 10 -22.60 23.85 -2.43
CA ASN A 10 -23.98 23.40 -2.61
C ASN A 10 -24.43 22.47 -1.48
N ILE A 11 -23.61 21.50 -1.08
CA ILE A 11 -23.94 20.56 0.00
C ILE A 11 -24.04 21.27 1.35
N GLY A 12 -23.09 22.15 1.67
CA GLY A 12 -23.11 22.94 2.90
C GLY A 12 -24.31 23.89 2.98
N ARG A 13 -24.79 24.39 1.84
CA ARG A 13 -26.01 25.22 1.77
C ARG A 13 -27.29 24.40 1.95
N ILE A 14 -27.37 23.19 1.40
CA ILE A 14 -28.59 22.37 1.44
C ILE A 14 -28.71 21.60 2.77
N PHE A 15 -27.62 21.00 3.24
CA PHE A 15 -27.60 20.10 4.40
C PHE A 15 -26.91 20.69 5.63
N GLY A 16 -26.32 21.87 5.50
CA GLY A 16 -25.61 22.55 6.58
C GLY A 16 -24.12 22.16 6.67
N PRO A 17 -23.32 23.00 7.35
CA PRO A 17 -21.87 22.83 7.45
C PRO A 17 -21.47 21.60 8.27
N GLU A 18 -22.26 21.21 9.27
CA GLU A 18 -21.97 20.03 10.11
C GLU A 18 -22.05 18.73 9.31
N TYR A 19 -23.08 18.59 8.46
CA TYR A 19 -23.23 17.44 7.57
C TYR A 19 -22.06 17.35 6.59
N LEU A 20 -21.64 18.50 6.02
CA LEU A 20 -20.50 18.55 5.11
C LEU A 20 -19.20 18.11 5.77
N LEU A 21 -18.97 18.49 7.03
CA LEU A 21 -17.79 18.06 7.79
C LEU A 21 -17.79 16.54 8.02
N ARG A 22 -18.94 15.98 8.42
CA ARG A 22 -19.11 14.53 8.61
C ARG A 22 -18.92 13.78 7.30
N LEU A 23 -19.42 14.32 6.19
CA LEU A 23 -19.26 13.74 4.85
C LEU A 23 -17.79 13.71 4.42
N PHE A 24 -17.06 14.79 4.67
CA PHE A 24 -15.62 14.84 4.38
C PHE A 24 -14.84 13.79 5.18
N LEU A 25 -15.12 13.69 6.49
CA LEU A 25 -14.49 12.69 7.36
C LEU A 25 -14.83 11.25 6.92
N ALA A 26 -16.11 10.98 6.64
CA ALA A 26 -16.53 9.67 6.16
C ALA A 26 -15.88 9.30 4.82
N GLY A 27 -15.80 10.24 3.89
CA GLY A 27 -15.15 10.06 2.60
C GLY A 27 -13.65 9.80 2.72
N ALA A 28 -12.95 10.56 3.58
CA ALA A 28 -11.52 10.37 3.82
C ALA A 28 -11.22 9.00 4.44
N MET A 29 -12.00 8.59 5.46
CA MET A 29 -11.84 7.29 6.11
C MET A 29 -12.13 6.14 5.15
N SER A 30 -13.26 6.20 4.43
CA SER A 30 -13.63 5.19 3.44
C SER A 30 -12.61 5.08 2.31
N GLY A 31 -12.17 6.22 1.75
CA GLY A 31 -11.17 6.27 0.70
C GLY A 31 -9.82 5.71 1.13
N SER A 32 -9.38 5.99 2.37
CA SER A 32 -8.13 5.46 2.92
C SER A 32 -8.18 3.93 3.09
N VAL A 33 -9.25 3.41 3.71
CA VAL A 33 -9.43 1.96 3.88
C VAL A 33 -9.54 1.28 2.52
N PHE A 34 -10.33 1.83 1.60
CA PHE A 34 -10.47 1.30 0.26
C PHE A 34 -9.13 1.27 -0.51
N TYR A 35 -8.35 2.35 -0.43
CA TYR A 35 -7.02 2.43 -1.05
C TYR A 35 -6.09 1.33 -0.52
N LEU A 36 -6.03 1.15 0.81
CA LEU A 36 -5.18 0.15 1.44
C LEU A 36 -5.62 -1.28 1.10
N VAL A 37 -6.93 -1.54 1.15
CA VAL A 37 -7.50 -2.84 0.78
C VAL A 37 -7.23 -3.14 -0.69
N HIS A 38 -7.48 -2.18 -1.59
CA HIS A 38 -7.23 -2.33 -3.02
C HIS A 38 -5.76 -2.65 -3.31
N HIS A 39 -4.82 -1.94 -2.69
CA HIS A 39 -3.39 -2.23 -2.84
C HIS A 39 -3.00 -3.56 -2.22
N ALA A 40 -3.55 -3.93 -1.06
CA ALA A 40 -3.30 -5.23 -0.44
C ALA A 40 -3.81 -6.39 -1.30
N PHE A 41 -4.97 -6.24 -1.96
CA PHE A 41 -5.48 -7.23 -2.91
C PHE A 41 -4.60 -7.34 -4.16
N LEU A 42 -4.12 -6.21 -4.70
CA LEU A 42 -3.23 -6.21 -5.86
C LEU A 42 -1.81 -6.70 -5.53
N ALA A 43 -1.33 -6.53 -4.30
CA ALA A 43 -0.02 -7.01 -3.86
C ALA A 43 -0.01 -8.52 -3.52
N LYS A 44 -1.15 -9.09 -3.13
CA LYS A 44 -1.26 -10.49 -2.67
C LYS A 44 -1.04 -11.59 -3.71
N PRO A 45 -1.27 -11.46 -5.03
CA PRO A 45 -0.95 -12.54 -5.95
C PRO A 45 0.57 -12.74 -6.20
N LEU A 46 1.43 -11.78 -5.82
CA LEU A 46 2.86 -11.84 -6.17
C LEU A 46 3.78 -12.18 -4.98
N MET A 47 3.45 -11.68 -3.77
CA MET A 47 4.40 -11.73 -2.65
C MET A 47 4.48 -13.09 -1.93
N LEU A 48 3.53 -14.00 -2.14
CA LEU A 48 3.57 -15.35 -1.55
C LEU A 48 4.14 -16.43 -2.48
N ILE A 49 4.39 -16.12 -3.76
CA ILE A 49 4.84 -17.12 -4.76
C ILE A 49 6.15 -16.70 -5.44
N VAL A 50 6.49 -15.41 -5.46
CA VAL A 50 7.71 -14.91 -6.11
C VAL A 50 8.67 -14.40 -5.04
N PRO A 51 9.71 -15.16 -4.66
CA PRO A 51 10.80 -14.60 -3.86
C PRO A 51 11.36 -13.40 -4.61
N ASP A 52 11.49 -12.27 -3.91
CA ASP A 52 12.06 -11.07 -4.50
C ASP A 52 13.44 -11.43 -5.06
N LYS A 53 13.74 -10.91 -6.26
CA LYS A 53 14.99 -11.23 -6.97
C LYS A 53 16.21 -10.97 -6.06
N GLN A 54 16.10 -10.01 -5.15
CA GLN A 54 17.11 -9.67 -4.17
C GLN A 54 17.33 -10.78 -3.12
N ASP A 55 16.27 -11.45 -2.66
CA ASP A 55 16.36 -12.56 -1.71
C ASP A 55 17.09 -13.75 -2.35
N ILE A 56 16.82 -14.04 -3.63
CA ILE A 56 17.50 -15.11 -4.37
C ILE A 56 19.00 -14.82 -4.49
N TYR A 57 19.41 -13.60 -4.83
CA TYR A 57 20.84 -13.26 -4.92
C TYR A 57 21.54 -13.32 -3.57
N THR A 58 20.85 -12.93 -2.51
CA THR A 58 21.39 -12.96 -1.16
C THR A 58 21.59 -14.39 -0.69
N LEU A 59 20.63 -15.28 -0.97
CA LEU A 59 20.76 -16.71 -0.67
C LEU A 59 21.82 -17.40 -1.53
N LEU A 60 21.89 -17.08 -2.83
CA LEU A 60 22.92 -17.63 -3.71
C LEU A 60 24.32 -17.24 -3.22
N LYS A 61 24.51 -15.98 -2.83
CA LYS A 61 25.78 -15.48 -2.29
C LYS A 61 26.14 -16.17 -0.97
N GLN A 62 25.16 -16.44 -0.11
CA GLN A 62 25.36 -17.15 1.14
C GLN A 62 25.72 -18.64 0.91
N MET A 63 25.04 -19.32 0.00
CA MET A 63 25.36 -20.70 -0.37
C MET A 63 26.74 -20.82 -1.02
N LEU A 64 27.11 -19.87 -1.89
CA LEU A 64 28.44 -19.82 -2.50
C LEU A 64 29.54 -19.55 -1.46
N SER A 65 29.29 -18.67 -0.50
CA SER A 65 30.25 -18.38 0.58
C SER A 65 30.45 -19.57 1.52
N SER A 66 29.38 -20.33 1.82
CA SER A 66 29.45 -21.51 2.69
C SER A 66 30.24 -22.67 2.06
N SER A 67 30.11 -22.85 0.74
CA SER A 67 30.86 -23.88 0.01
C SER A 67 32.35 -23.54 -0.09
N PHE A 68 32.70 -22.26 -0.22
CA PHE A 68 34.09 -21.80 -0.22
C PHE A 68 34.79 -21.97 1.14
N LEU A 69 34.07 -21.68 2.24
CA LEU A 69 34.57 -21.87 3.61
C LEU A 69 34.72 -23.35 3.97
N SER A 70 33.83 -24.22 3.48
CA SER A 70 33.94 -25.67 3.68
C SER A 70 35.09 -26.31 2.90
N ALA A 71 35.50 -25.72 1.76
CA ALA A 71 36.60 -26.24 0.94
C ALA A 71 37.99 -25.85 1.44
N THR A 72 38.09 -24.84 2.32
CA THR A 72 39.36 -24.33 2.87
C THR A 72 39.69 -24.83 4.28
N SER A 73 38.81 -25.64 4.91
CA SER A 73 39.05 -26.21 6.24
C SER A 73 39.68 -27.61 6.24
N ILE A 74 40.44 -27.97 5.20
CA ILE A 74 41.24 -29.21 5.12
C ILE A 74 42.72 -28.86 5.15
#